data_AF-A0A8D2NWB0-F1
#
_entry.id   AF-A0A8D2NWB0-F1
#
_cell.length_a   1.000
_cell.length_b   1.000
_cell.length_c   1.000
_cell.angle_alpha   90.00
_cell.angle_beta   90.00
_cell.angle_gamma   90.00
#
_symmetry.space_group_name_H-M   'P 1'
#
loop_
_entity.id
_entity.type
_entity.pdbx_description
1 polymer ?
#
loop_
_entity_poly.entity_id
_entity_poly.type
_entity_poly.pdbx_seq_one_letter_code
_entity_poly.pdbx_strand_id
1 'polypeptide(L)'
;MKTSIVFLLCISLFPGFSQGRVVREDETGFAECNVFFPGQVPPEGFTQPFHVKICQQYNKEPRFATLYSTKDKIPLYSAFKFTKPAQSEEENWLVEPQIDDPENDLHEMVHEADIGNTVANLGANQALTSDYVGSGYERGLLNPSVLNTEDFQVATYTLTNAVPLSPALSKSWHRDIGKVVEQVLIPHCSQMDHLYLLAGAIPSSVQVKGKVSVPESLWLAACCDAPAGWSLGLVKKIDDENSLADLTVGELEKQLLPGVHLFKGSCGEDEQSQEKREAILQAVSQIRSGEQVGKSNNPETKDQPVEKHNNQETNGWVRRVAGIIATPFVKLVELLIYIFVELVKFVFYFLWLVVKRVVGTILDGVYSLWNGMVSYLKAISMVLIRIPYDVGRVIINIFLGFLQIVQDVMSLIYRILSIPMGFVLHLAAFPYHTVCAIPSVLKDVATGIGGTFLLVIDATAAVLHGFYYLACHIIKRFVPKNFSDD
;
A
#
# COMPACT_ATOMS: atom_id res chain seq x y z
N MET A 1 6.63 63.18 -13.71
CA MET A 1 6.54 62.37 -12.48
C MET A 1 5.66 61.17 -12.77
N LYS A 2 6.29 60.00 -13.00
CA LYS A 2 5.60 58.71 -13.15
C LYS A 2 6.20 57.77 -12.12
N THR A 3 5.41 57.44 -11.10
CA THR A 3 5.75 56.51 -10.03
C THR A 3 5.74 55.08 -10.57
N SER A 4 6.87 54.39 -10.43
CA SER A 4 7.00 52.95 -10.65
C SER A 4 6.35 52.20 -9.50
N ILE A 5 5.45 51.27 -9.82
CA ILE A 5 5.05 50.18 -8.94
C ILE A 5 5.79 48.94 -9.44
N VAL A 6 6.71 48.45 -8.61
CA VAL A 6 7.39 47.17 -8.79
C VAL A 6 6.40 46.09 -8.36
N PHE A 7 5.93 45.28 -9.31
CA PHE A 7 5.27 44.01 -9.03
C PHE A 7 6.31 42.90 -9.20
N LEU A 8 6.79 42.39 -8.06
CA LEU A 8 7.56 41.16 -7.93
C LEU A 8 6.58 40.13 -7.37
N LEU A 9 6.11 39.19 -8.18
CA LEU A 9 5.36 38.03 -7.68
C LEU A 9 5.45 36.84 -8.66
N CYS A 10 6.10 35.80 -8.13
CA CYS A 10 5.85 34.37 -8.32
C CYS A 10 6.10 33.71 -9.68
N ILE A 11 7.32 33.17 -9.77
CA ILE A 11 7.61 31.73 -9.96
C ILE A 11 6.36 30.85 -10.11
N SER A 12 6.15 30.34 -11.33
CA SER A 12 5.66 28.98 -11.56
C SER A 12 6.11 28.52 -12.95
N LEU A 13 7.44 28.41 -13.13
CA LEU A 13 7.96 27.44 -14.08
C LEU A 13 7.74 26.09 -13.40
N PHE A 14 6.68 25.37 -13.76
CA PHE A 14 6.61 23.94 -13.51
C PHE A 14 7.76 23.31 -14.31
N PRO A 15 8.79 22.72 -13.68
CA PRO A 15 9.58 21.73 -14.38
C PRO A 15 8.71 20.48 -14.39
N GLY A 16 7.92 20.30 -15.44
CA GLY A 16 7.44 18.97 -15.83
C GLY A 16 8.64 18.18 -16.37
N PHE A 17 9.60 17.86 -15.51
CA PHE A 17 10.54 16.78 -15.78
C PHE A 17 9.90 15.54 -15.18
N SER A 18 9.17 14.80 -16.02
CA SER A 18 8.87 13.39 -15.78
C SER A 18 10.22 12.69 -15.63
N GLN A 19 10.64 12.49 -14.39
CA GLN A 19 11.72 11.59 -14.04
C GLN A 19 11.03 10.38 -13.44
N GLY A 20 10.98 9.26 -14.17
CA GLY A 20 10.71 7.97 -13.57
C GLY A 20 11.70 7.74 -12.44
N ARG A 21 11.23 7.09 -11.37
CA ARG A 21 12.05 6.84 -10.19
C ARG A 21 11.24 6.09 -9.16
N VAL A 22 11.98 5.58 -8.19
CA VAL A 22 11.43 5.36 -6.85
C VAL A 22 10.73 6.65 -6.40
N VAL A 23 9.44 6.52 -6.14
CA VAL A 23 8.57 7.65 -5.80
C VAL A 23 8.99 8.15 -4.43
N ARG A 24 9.19 9.47 -4.31
CA ARG A 24 9.64 10.08 -3.06
C ARG A 24 8.47 10.15 -2.07
N GLU A 25 8.79 10.27 -0.79
CA GLU A 25 7.78 10.32 0.27
C GLU A 25 6.85 11.54 0.18
N ASP A 26 7.30 12.64 -0.41
CA ASP A 26 6.53 13.87 -0.59
C ASP A 26 5.55 13.82 -1.76
N GLU A 27 5.63 12.80 -2.61
CA GLU A 27 4.76 12.64 -3.77
C GLU A 27 3.49 11.87 -3.47
N THR A 28 2.42 12.27 -4.14
CA THR A 28 1.12 11.62 -4.00
C THR A 28 1.10 10.27 -4.70
N GLY A 29 0.78 9.22 -3.93
CA GLY A 29 0.59 7.88 -4.45
C GLY A 29 1.83 7.31 -5.14
N PHE A 30 1.71 7.03 -6.44
CA PHE A 30 2.74 6.52 -7.37
C PHE A 30 3.10 7.54 -8.47
N ALA A 31 2.96 8.85 -8.18
CA ALA A 31 3.25 9.93 -9.13
C ALA A 31 2.52 9.76 -10.48
N GLU A 32 3.23 9.69 -11.61
CA GLU A 32 2.65 9.53 -12.95
C GLU A 32 1.91 8.20 -13.12
N CYS A 33 2.32 7.18 -12.36
CA CYS A 33 1.70 5.85 -12.40
C CYS A 33 0.39 5.78 -11.59
N ASN A 34 -0.09 6.89 -11.02
CA ASN A 34 -1.43 6.95 -10.40
C ASN A 34 -2.55 6.59 -11.40
N VAL A 35 -2.32 6.76 -12.70
CA VAL A 35 -3.28 6.40 -13.78
C VAL A 35 -3.67 4.92 -13.81
N PHE A 36 -2.88 4.04 -13.19
CA PHE A 36 -3.15 2.60 -13.10
C PHE A 36 -4.04 2.21 -11.91
N PHE A 37 -4.57 3.19 -11.17
CA PHE A 37 -5.48 2.96 -10.06
C PHE A 37 -6.85 3.60 -10.32
N PRO A 38 -7.95 2.98 -9.85
CA PRO A 38 -9.28 3.57 -9.95
C PRO A 38 -9.31 4.88 -9.17
N GLY A 39 -9.95 5.91 -9.74
CA GLY A 39 -9.93 7.26 -9.18
C GLY A 39 -8.53 7.89 -9.01
N GLN A 40 -7.47 7.28 -9.56
CA GLN A 40 -6.07 7.65 -9.30
C GLN A 40 -5.65 7.54 -7.82
N VAL A 41 -6.30 6.65 -7.06
CA VAL A 41 -6.04 6.43 -5.63
C VAL A 41 -5.44 5.03 -5.44
N PRO A 42 -4.16 4.92 -5.02
CA PRO A 42 -3.54 3.61 -4.79
C PRO A 42 -4.02 2.93 -3.50
N PRO A 43 -3.75 1.62 -3.35
CA PRO A 43 -4.03 0.88 -2.12
C PRO A 43 -3.42 1.51 -0.87
N GLU A 44 -4.16 1.45 0.24
CA GLU A 44 -3.69 1.88 1.57
C GLU A 44 -3.31 0.69 2.45
N GLY A 45 -2.61 0.95 3.57
CA GLY A 45 -2.28 -0.05 4.59
C GLY A 45 -0.88 -0.67 4.47
N PHE A 46 -0.16 -0.44 3.37
CA PHE A 46 1.21 -0.92 3.19
C PHE A 46 2.26 0.10 3.65
N THR A 47 2.48 0.22 4.96
CA THR A 47 3.25 1.33 5.57
C THR A 47 4.63 0.95 6.11
N GLN A 48 5.16 -0.24 5.80
CA GLN A 48 6.48 -0.64 6.29
C GLN A 48 7.59 0.19 5.64
N PRO A 49 8.67 0.51 6.38
CA PRO A 49 9.74 1.39 5.88
C PRO A 49 10.58 0.78 4.75
N PHE A 50 10.52 -0.55 4.59
CA PHE A 50 11.17 -1.28 3.48
C PHE A 50 10.24 -1.48 2.28
N HIS A 51 9.05 -0.86 2.29
CA HIS A 51 8.18 -0.80 1.12
C HIS A 51 8.57 0.39 0.25
N VAL A 52 8.86 0.11 -1.00
CA VAL A 52 9.27 1.09 -2.00
C VAL A 52 8.21 1.16 -3.07
N LYS A 53 7.76 2.38 -3.38
CA LYS A 53 6.81 2.65 -4.47
C LYS A 53 7.58 2.91 -5.75
N ILE A 54 7.30 2.13 -6.79
CA ILE A 54 7.98 2.23 -8.08
C ILE A 54 6.94 2.61 -9.13
N CYS A 55 7.17 3.72 -9.84
CA CYS A 55 6.51 3.99 -11.10
C CYS A 55 7.36 3.37 -12.22
N GLN A 56 6.86 2.28 -12.80
CA GLN A 56 7.60 1.47 -13.77
C GLN A 56 7.59 2.18 -15.10
N GLN A 57 8.70 2.83 -15.45
CA GLN A 57 8.84 3.59 -16.69
C GLN A 57 9.75 2.88 -17.67
N TYR A 58 9.32 2.86 -18.93
CA TYR A 58 10.11 2.34 -20.05
C TYR A 58 9.91 3.26 -21.25
N ASN A 59 10.99 3.63 -21.93
CA ASN A 59 10.98 4.66 -22.96
C ASN A 59 10.39 5.99 -22.46
N LYS A 60 10.71 6.36 -21.21
CA LYS A 60 10.26 7.61 -20.53
C LYS A 60 8.75 7.72 -20.32
N GLU A 61 8.02 6.63 -20.49
CA GLU A 61 6.57 6.59 -20.35
C GLU A 61 6.18 5.61 -19.23
N PRO A 62 5.15 5.93 -18.43
CA PRO A 62 4.66 5.04 -17.39
C PRO A 62 3.99 3.80 -18.01
N ARG A 63 4.36 2.61 -17.53
CA ARG A 63 3.83 1.32 -18.03
C ARG A 63 2.95 0.61 -17.02
N PHE A 64 3.32 0.63 -15.74
CA PHE A 64 2.52 0.11 -14.62
C PHE A 64 3.08 0.64 -13.29
N ALA A 65 2.43 0.36 -12.17
CA ALA A 65 2.93 0.71 -10.84
C ALA A 65 3.29 -0.56 -10.07
N THR A 66 4.31 -0.52 -9.21
CA THR A 66 4.66 -1.65 -8.34
C THR A 66 5.00 -1.18 -6.94
N LEU A 67 4.35 -1.77 -5.94
CA LEU A 67 4.80 -1.68 -4.55
C LEU A 67 5.73 -2.86 -4.26
N TYR A 68 6.98 -2.57 -3.91
CA TYR A 68 8.05 -3.54 -3.76
C TYR A 68 8.57 -3.62 -2.34
N SER A 69 8.83 -4.82 -1.83
CA SER A 69 9.49 -5.02 -0.52
C SER A 69 10.98 -5.24 -0.74
N THR A 70 11.84 -4.29 -0.31
CA THR A 70 13.30 -4.47 -0.39
C THR A 70 13.84 -5.50 0.60
N LYS A 71 13.07 -5.76 1.66
CA LYS A 71 13.34 -6.82 2.64
C LYS A 71 13.12 -8.21 2.03
N ASP A 72 11.99 -8.40 1.36
CA ASP A 72 11.60 -9.71 0.81
C ASP A 72 12.07 -9.89 -0.64
N LYS A 73 12.55 -8.81 -1.28
CA LYS A 73 13.00 -8.71 -2.67
C LYS A 73 11.97 -9.19 -3.68
N ILE A 74 10.70 -8.93 -3.40
CA ILE A 74 9.59 -9.23 -4.27
C ILE A 74 8.56 -8.10 -4.29
N PRO A 75 7.78 -7.94 -5.38
CA PRO A 75 6.60 -7.09 -5.37
C PRO A 75 5.55 -7.61 -4.41
N LEU A 76 4.97 -6.71 -3.61
CA LEU A 76 3.74 -6.99 -2.86
C LEU A 76 2.53 -6.91 -3.77
N TYR A 77 2.55 -5.95 -4.71
CA TYR A 77 1.62 -5.89 -5.82
C TYR A 77 2.17 -5.08 -7.00
N SER A 78 1.66 -5.38 -8.20
CA SER A 78 1.76 -4.58 -9.41
C SER A 78 0.35 -4.16 -9.87
N ALA A 79 0.17 -2.87 -10.17
CA ALA A 79 -1.06 -2.27 -10.65
C ALA A 79 -0.95 -1.92 -12.13
N PHE A 80 -1.86 -2.43 -12.95
CA PHE A 80 -1.78 -2.31 -14.40
C PHE A 80 -3.18 -2.31 -15.03
N LYS A 81 -3.22 -1.94 -16.31
CA LYS A 81 -4.40 -2.07 -17.17
C LYS A 81 -4.10 -3.07 -18.27
N PHE A 82 -5.14 -3.74 -18.75
CA PHE A 82 -5.03 -4.55 -19.95
C PHE A 82 -4.82 -3.63 -21.16
N THR A 83 -3.86 -3.94 -22.02
CA THR A 83 -3.68 -3.20 -23.27
C THR A 83 -4.25 -4.02 -24.43
N LYS A 84 -3.54 -5.06 -24.86
CA LYS A 84 -3.98 -6.08 -25.84
C LYS A 84 -3.22 -7.39 -25.61
N PRO A 85 -3.76 -8.54 -26.05
CA PRO A 85 -3.04 -9.79 -26.03
C PRO A 85 -1.93 -9.75 -27.09
N ALA A 86 -0.69 -10.04 -26.69
CA ALA A 86 0.43 -10.19 -27.59
C ALA A 86 1.12 -11.54 -27.39
N GLN A 87 1.81 -12.02 -28.42
CA GLN A 87 2.71 -13.16 -28.25
C GLN A 87 3.87 -12.74 -27.38
N SER A 88 4.34 -13.65 -26.52
CA SER A 88 5.50 -13.38 -25.68
C SER A 88 6.74 -13.08 -26.53
N GLU A 89 7.32 -11.90 -26.33
CA GLU A 89 8.65 -11.55 -26.86
C GLU A 89 9.78 -12.21 -26.05
N GLU A 90 11.01 -12.03 -26.53
CA GLU A 90 12.24 -12.56 -25.93
C GLU A 90 12.49 -11.95 -24.54
N GLU A 91 12.79 -12.80 -23.55
CA GLU A 91 12.92 -12.41 -22.15
C GLU A 91 14.25 -11.69 -21.85
N ASN A 92 14.31 -10.39 -22.10
CA ASN A 92 15.42 -9.55 -21.66
C ASN A 92 15.09 -8.88 -20.33
N TRP A 93 15.68 -9.39 -19.25
CA TRP A 93 15.34 -8.98 -17.88
C TRP A 93 15.86 -7.58 -17.56
N LEU A 94 14.96 -6.78 -17.00
CA LEU A 94 15.20 -5.40 -16.58
C LEU A 94 15.29 -5.32 -15.05
N VAL A 95 15.92 -4.26 -14.57
CA VAL A 95 16.03 -3.91 -13.15
C VAL A 95 15.77 -2.42 -12.96
N GLU A 96 15.57 -2.01 -11.71
CA GLU A 96 15.38 -0.62 -11.29
C GLU A 96 16.66 -0.14 -10.56
N PRO A 97 17.64 0.47 -11.25
CA PRO A 97 18.93 0.87 -10.66
C PRO A 97 18.81 1.71 -9.38
N GLN A 98 17.85 2.63 -9.37
CA GLN A 98 17.59 3.60 -8.33
C GLN A 98 17.11 2.99 -7.01
N ILE A 99 16.77 1.69 -6.98
CA ILE A 99 16.46 0.95 -5.75
C ILE A 99 17.74 0.57 -4.99
N ASP A 100 18.81 0.24 -5.71
CA ASP A 100 20.08 -0.17 -5.12
C ASP A 100 21.04 1.02 -4.94
N ASP A 101 20.97 2.00 -5.85
CA ASP A 101 21.82 3.18 -5.86
C ASP A 101 20.99 4.46 -6.08
N PRO A 102 20.40 5.07 -5.04
CA PRO A 102 19.55 6.25 -5.20
C PRO A 102 20.24 7.48 -5.83
N GLU A 103 21.56 7.51 -5.86
CA GLU A 103 22.37 8.63 -6.38
C GLU A 103 22.78 8.45 -7.85
N ASN A 104 22.38 7.35 -8.50
CA ASN A 104 22.72 7.09 -9.88
C ASN A 104 21.87 7.91 -10.88
N ASP A 105 22.37 8.11 -12.11
CA ASP A 105 21.71 8.93 -13.14
C ASP A 105 20.61 8.20 -13.94
N LEU A 106 20.38 6.91 -13.68
CA LEU A 106 19.36 6.09 -14.33
C LEU A 106 18.03 6.18 -13.57
N HIS A 107 17.04 6.70 -14.29
CA HIS A 107 15.71 7.06 -13.79
C HIS A 107 14.62 6.20 -14.43
N GLU A 108 14.97 5.13 -15.13
CA GLU A 108 14.01 4.20 -15.72
C GLU A 108 14.55 2.77 -15.63
N MET A 109 13.69 1.80 -15.91
CA MET A 109 14.14 0.41 -15.95
C MET A 109 15.14 0.20 -17.08
N VAL A 110 16.16 -0.61 -16.81
CA VAL A 110 17.26 -0.86 -17.74
C VAL A 110 17.61 -2.33 -17.74
N HIS A 111 18.21 -2.82 -18.83
CA HIS A 111 18.60 -4.22 -18.91
C HIS A 111 19.69 -4.53 -17.88
N GLU A 112 19.51 -5.60 -17.11
CA GLU A 112 20.46 -6.02 -16.07
C GLU A 112 21.86 -6.25 -16.67
N ALA A 113 21.92 -6.76 -17.90
CA ALA A 113 23.16 -7.03 -18.62
C ALA A 113 23.99 -5.78 -18.93
N ASP A 114 23.36 -4.60 -19.01
CA ASP A 114 24.00 -3.37 -19.49
C ASP A 114 24.62 -2.54 -18.35
N ILE A 115 24.33 -2.86 -17.08
CA ILE A 115 24.60 -1.95 -15.95
C ILE A 115 25.55 -2.49 -14.87
N GLY A 116 26.09 -3.70 -15.05
CA GLY A 116 26.73 -4.47 -13.97
C GLY A 116 27.74 -3.72 -13.07
N ASN A 117 28.60 -2.87 -13.64
CA ASN A 117 29.59 -2.09 -12.86
C ASN A 117 29.22 -0.61 -12.67
N THR A 118 28.11 -0.16 -13.27
CA THR A 118 27.70 1.26 -13.31
C THR A 118 26.87 1.63 -12.07
N VAL A 119 26.16 0.66 -11.49
CA VAL A 119 25.26 0.84 -10.35
C VAL A 119 25.94 0.32 -9.09
N ALA A 120 26.09 1.16 -8.07
CA ALA A 120 26.63 0.73 -6.80
C ALA A 120 25.67 -0.24 -6.08
N ASN A 121 26.21 -1.26 -5.41
CA ASN A 121 25.43 -2.21 -4.60
C ASN A 121 24.30 -2.94 -5.35
N LEU A 122 24.40 -3.10 -6.67
CA LEU A 122 23.40 -3.79 -7.48
C LEU A 122 23.01 -5.15 -6.85
N GLY A 123 21.71 -5.35 -6.65
CA GLY A 123 21.13 -6.51 -5.98
C GLY A 123 21.09 -6.46 -4.45
N ALA A 124 21.46 -5.33 -3.82
CA ALA A 124 21.36 -5.17 -2.36
C ALA A 124 19.90 -5.16 -1.90
N ASN A 125 19.06 -4.39 -2.59
CA ASN A 125 17.66 -4.10 -2.25
C ASN A 125 16.68 -4.73 -3.24
N GLN A 126 17.11 -5.16 -4.43
CA GLN A 126 16.28 -5.92 -5.38
C GLN A 126 16.85 -7.31 -5.68
N ALA A 127 16.04 -8.16 -6.32
CA ALA A 127 16.48 -9.45 -6.84
C ALA A 127 17.22 -9.28 -8.16
N LEU A 128 18.19 -10.16 -8.43
CA LEU A 128 18.92 -10.23 -9.70
C LEU A 128 18.63 -11.54 -10.44
N THR A 129 18.88 -11.60 -11.75
CA THR A 129 18.74 -12.85 -12.53
C THR A 129 19.57 -13.97 -11.91
N SER A 130 20.76 -13.65 -11.42
CA SER A 130 21.66 -14.60 -10.75
C SER A 130 21.07 -15.24 -9.49
N ASP A 131 20.11 -14.62 -8.83
CA ASP A 131 19.44 -15.18 -7.65
C ASP A 131 18.53 -16.35 -8.02
N TYR A 132 17.96 -16.36 -9.23
CA TYR A 132 17.07 -17.41 -9.74
C TYR A 132 17.83 -18.57 -10.42
N VAL A 133 18.98 -18.29 -11.04
CA VAL A 133 19.76 -19.31 -11.78
C VAL A 133 20.11 -20.50 -10.90
N GLY A 134 19.70 -21.71 -11.32
CA GLY A 134 19.98 -22.96 -10.60
C GLY A 134 19.20 -23.14 -9.29
N SER A 135 18.21 -22.30 -9.01
CA SER A 135 17.39 -22.39 -7.78
C SER A 135 16.25 -23.41 -7.86
N GLY A 136 15.82 -23.78 -9.08
CA GLY A 136 14.59 -24.53 -9.33
C GLY A 136 13.32 -23.67 -9.38
N TYR A 137 13.45 -22.35 -9.18
CA TYR A 137 12.37 -21.38 -9.33
C TYR A 137 12.52 -20.54 -10.60
N GLU A 138 11.40 -20.21 -11.21
CA GLU A 138 11.26 -19.25 -12.29
C GLU A 138 10.92 -17.85 -11.75
N ARG A 139 11.10 -16.84 -12.59
CA ARG A 139 10.72 -15.45 -12.35
C ARG A 139 9.26 -15.27 -12.78
N GLY A 140 8.34 -15.65 -11.91
CA GLY A 140 6.91 -15.55 -12.16
C GLY A 140 6.43 -14.10 -12.16
N LEU A 141 5.98 -13.60 -13.31
CA LEU A 141 5.46 -12.22 -13.42
C LEU A 141 4.11 -12.04 -12.73
N LEU A 142 3.95 -10.97 -11.94
CA LEU A 142 2.66 -10.58 -11.38
C LEU A 142 1.77 -9.88 -12.41
N ASN A 143 2.30 -8.87 -13.10
CA ASN A 143 1.71 -8.34 -14.34
C ASN A 143 2.19 -9.22 -15.52
N PRO A 144 1.36 -10.14 -16.05
CA PRO A 144 1.79 -11.06 -17.09
C PRO A 144 2.03 -10.36 -18.43
N SER A 145 3.11 -10.71 -19.12
CA SER A 145 3.45 -10.17 -20.45
C SER A 145 2.35 -10.41 -21.48
N VAL A 146 1.61 -11.52 -21.39
CA VAL A 146 0.52 -11.88 -22.31
C VAL A 146 -0.66 -10.91 -22.29
N LEU A 147 -0.82 -10.13 -21.21
CA LEU A 147 -1.88 -9.11 -21.09
C LEU A 147 -1.46 -7.75 -21.65
N ASN A 148 -0.24 -7.65 -22.17
CA ASN A 148 0.40 -6.43 -22.60
C ASN A 148 0.94 -6.54 -24.03
N THR A 149 1.06 -5.41 -24.72
CA THR A 149 1.62 -5.33 -26.09
C THR A 149 2.74 -4.29 -26.17
N GLU A 150 3.64 -4.43 -27.13
CA GLU A 150 4.71 -3.46 -27.43
C GLU A 150 5.55 -3.14 -26.17
N ASP A 151 5.91 -1.87 -25.96
CA ASP A 151 6.68 -1.40 -24.81
C ASP A 151 6.10 -1.80 -23.44
N PHE A 152 4.78 -1.96 -23.31
CA PHE A 152 4.18 -2.43 -22.06
C PHE A 152 4.57 -3.88 -21.78
N GLN A 153 4.66 -4.69 -22.82
CA GLN A 153 5.05 -6.09 -22.70
C GLN A 153 6.51 -6.19 -22.26
N VAL A 154 7.41 -5.46 -22.90
CA VAL A 154 8.84 -5.43 -22.55
C VAL A 154 9.02 -5.01 -21.10
N ALA A 155 8.33 -3.96 -20.66
CA ALA A 155 8.39 -3.46 -19.30
C ALA A 155 7.96 -4.49 -18.23
N THR A 156 7.11 -5.46 -18.59
CA THR A 156 6.70 -6.51 -17.63
C THR A 156 7.86 -7.43 -17.21
N TYR A 157 8.93 -7.53 -18.01
CA TYR A 157 10.12 -8.34 -17.74
C TYR A 157 11.13 -7.67 -16.80
N THR A 158 10.66 -6.79 -15.91
CA THR A 158 11.46 -6.25 -14.81
C THR A 158 11.44 -7.18 -13.59
N LEU A 159 12.58 -7.35 -12.93
CA LEU A 159 12.70 -8.21 -11.74
C LEU A 159 11.89 -7.68 -10.55
N THR A 160 11.56 -6.39 -10.53
CA THR A 160 10.66 -5.81 -9.54
C THR A 160 9.19 -6.21 -9.75
N ASN A 161 8.83 -6.80 -10.89
CA ASN A 161 7.52 -7.37 -11.19
C ASN A 161 7.48 -8.91 -11.04
N ALA A 162 8.58 -9.54 -10.61
CA ALA A 162 8.73 -10.98 -10.56
C ALA A 162 8.78 -11.55 -9.14
N VAL A 163 8.21 -12.74 -8.97
CA VAL A 163 8.26 -13.56 -7.75
C VAL A 163 8.80 -14.96 -8.04
N PRO A 164 9.49 -15.63 -7.10
CA PRO A 164 9.89 -17.03 -7.27
C PRO A 164 8.69 -17.97 -7.32
N LEU A 165 8.48 -18.65 -8.45
CA LEU A 165 7.46 -19.69 -8.62
C LEU A 165 8.09 -20.99 -9.15
N SER A 166 7.53 -22.15 -8.79
CA SER A 166 7.89 -23.38 -9.49
C SER A 166 7.46 -23.28 -10.97
N PRO A 167 8.13 -23.97 -11.90
CA PRO A 167 7.77 -23.93 -13.32
C PRO A 167 6.29 -24.24 -13.59
N ALA A 168 5.74 -25.24 -12.89
CA ALA A 168 4.35 -25.63 -13.03
C ALA A 168 3.38 -24.55 -12.51
N LEU A 169 3.68 -23.96 -11.35
CA LEU A 169 2.86 -22.90 -10.76
C LEU A 169 2.93 -21.60 -11.57
N SER A 170 4.11 -21.22 -12.04
CA SER A 170 4.33 -20.07 -12.95
C SER A 170 3.42 -20.19 -14.17
N LYS A 171 3.53 -21.32 -14.89
CA LYS A 171 2.70 -21.62 -16.05
C LYS A 171 1.20 -21.62 -15.75
N SER A 172 0.78 -22.21 -14.62
CA SER A 172 -0.62 -22.22 -14.24
C SER A 172 -1.12 -20.82 -13.93
N TRP A 173 -0.36 -20.03 -13.16
CA TRP A 173 -0.71 -18.66 -12.79
C TRP A 173 -0.93 -17.79 -14.03
N HIS A 174 0.04 -17.74 -14.95
CA HIS A 174 -0.09 -16.92 -16.17
C HIS A 174 -1.24 -17.37 -17.06
N ARG A 175 -1.46 -18.68 -17.20
CA ARG A 175 -2.60 -19.23 -17.95
C ARG A 175 -3.93 -18.83 -17.32
N ASP A 176 -4.07 -19.02 -16.02
CA ASP A 176 -5.32 -18.81 -15.31
C ASP A 176 -5.71 -17.33 -15.30
N ILE A 177 -4.75 -16.45 -14.98
CA ILE A 177 -4.95 -15.00 -15.00
C ILE A 177 -5.20 -14.48 -16.41
N GLY A 178 -4.44 -14.96 -17.40
CA GLY A 178 -4.66 -14.63 -18.81
C GLY A 178 -6.10 -14.92 -19.24
N LYS A 179 -6.56 -16.16 -19.00
CA LYS A 179 -7.94 -16.57 -19.33
C LYS A 179 -8.99 -15.76 -18.58
N VAL A 180 -8.83 -15.57 -17.26
CA VAL A 180 -9.82 -14.85 -16.47
C VAL A 180 -9.95 -13.39 -16.93
N VAL A 181 -8.82 -12.70 -17.13
CA VAL A 181 -8.83 -11.31 -17.60
C VAL A 181 -9.48 -11.21 -18.99
N GLU A 182 -9.03 -12.02 -19.94
CA GLU A 182 -9.48 -11.93 -21.34
C GLU A 182 -10.92 -12.42 -21.55
N GLN A 183 -11.29 -13.54 -20.94
CA GLN A 183 -12.57 -14.21 -21.23
C GLN A 183 -13.67 -13.81 -20.26
N VAL A 184 -13.34 -13.25 -19.09
CA VAL A 184 -14.34 -12.88 -18.07
C VAL A 184 -14.31 -11.40 -17.76
N LEU A 185 -13.18 -10.85 -17.30
CA LEU A 185 -13.16 -9.50 -16.75
C LEU A 185 -13.41 -8.43 -17.84
N ILE A 186 -12.75 -8.55 -18.99
CA ILE A 186 -12.92 -7.61 -20.10
C ILE A 186 -14.37 -7.61 -20.62
N PRO A 187 -15.00 -8.76 -20.95
CA PRO A 187 -16.39 -8.76 -21.43
C PRO A 187 -17.41 -8.20 -20.44
N HIS A 188 -17.13 -8.29 -19.13
CA HIS A 188 -18.04 -7.83 -18.09
C HIS A 188 -17.77 -6.39 -17.62
N CYS A 189 -16.68 -5.75 -18.09
CA CYS A 189 -16.44 -4.34 -17.85
C CYS A 189 -16.86 -3.52 -19.07
N SER A 190 -17.93 -2.73 -18.92
CA SER A 190 -18.54 -1.99 -20.04
C SER A 190 -17.59 -1.00 -20.73
N GLN A 191 -16.55 -0.54 -20.02
CA GLN A 191 -15.49 0.31 -20.56
C GLN A 191 -14.14 -0.28 -20.16
N MET A 192 -13.41 -0.83 -21.14
CA MET A 192 -12.15 -1.52 -20.89
C MET A 192 -11.11 -0.62 -20.20
N ASP A 193 -11.05 0.67 -20.55
CA ASP A 193 -10.12 1.64 -19.96
C ASP A 193 -10.41 1.92 -18.46
N HIS A 194 -11.58 1.48 -17.97
CA HIS A 194 -12.00 1.56 -16.57
C HIS A 194 -11.79 0.23 -15.82
N LEU A 195 -11.19 -0.79 -16.46
CA LEU A 195 -10.77 -2.02 -15.79
C LEU A 195 -9.37 -1.86 -15.22
N TYR A 196 -9.28 -1.88 -13.89
CA TYR A 196 -8.05 -1.78 -13.12
C TYR A 196 -7.71 -3.12 -12.50
N LEU A 197 -6.46 -3.55 -12.63
CA LEU A 197 -5.97 -4.84 -12.14
C LEU A 197 -4.83 -4.64 -11.15
N LEU A 198 -4.92 -5.32 -10.02
CA LEU A 198 -3.86 -5.44 -9.02
C LEU A 198 -3.49 -6.92 -8.89
N ALA A 199 -2.29 -7.30 -9.28
CA ALA A 199 -1.77 -8.64 -9.03
C ALA A 199 -0.70 -8.58 -7.95
N GLY A 200 -0.75 -9.47 -6.97
CA GLY A 200 0.12 -9.40 -5.80
C GLY A 200 0.53 -10.74 -5.25
N ALA A 201 1.46 -10.68 -4.30
CA ALA A 201 2.05 -11.82 -3.64
C ALA A 201 2.18 -11.56 -2.14
N ILE A 202 1.87 -12.58 -1.34
CA ILE A 202 2.08 -12.55 0.11
C ILE A 202 3.45 -13.20 0.37
N PRO A 203 4.45 -12.47 0.90
CA PRO A 203 5.77 -13.05 1.19
C PRO A 203 5.66 -14.14 2.28
N SER A 204 6.60 -15.08 2.25
CA SER A 204 6.70 -16.15 3.25
C SER A 204 8.07 -16.15 3.92
N SER A 205 8.30 -17.06 4.85
CA SER A 205 9.62 -17.26 5.46
C SER A 205 10.60 -18.04 4.58
N VAL A 206 10.13 -18.66 3.50
CA VAL A 206 10.96 -19.45 2.58
C VAL A 206 11.66 -18.51 1.61
N GLN A 207 12.96 -18.68 1.41
CA GLN A 207 13.75 -17.81 0.54
C GLN A 207 14.60 -18.59 -0.46
N VAL A 208 14.58 -18.14 -1.72
CA VAL A 208 15.52 -18.56 -2.74
C VAL A 208 16.89 -18.00 -2.40
N LYS A 209 17.88 -18.90 -2.26
CA LYS A 209 19.28 -18.58 -1.92
C LYS A 209 19.42 -17.66 -0.68
N GLY A 210 18.47 -17.70 0.25
CA GLY A 210 18.47 -16.83 1.44
C GLY A 210 18.35 -15.33 1.12
N LYS A 211 17.80 -14.98 -0.05
CA LYS A 211 17.72 -13.59 -0.53
C LYS A 211 16.30 -13.18 -0.95
N VAL A 212 15.65 -13.99 -1.79
CA VAL A 212 14.37 -13.63 -2.41
C VAL A 212 13.26 -14.47 -1.81
N SER A 213 12.24 -13.84 -1.22
CA SER A 213 11.11 -14.56 -0.63
C SER A 213 10.33 -15.33 -1.68
N VAL A 214 10.10 -16.61 -1.43
CA VAL A 214 9.07 -17.39 -2.12
C VAL A 214 7.72 -16.96 -1.53
N PRO A 215 6.69 -16.66 -2.33
CA PRO A 215 5.40 -16.29 -1.78
C PRO A 215 4.71 -17.44 -1.03
N GLU A 216 3.73 -17.15 -0.19
CA GLU A 216 2.80 -18.15 0.37
C GLU A 216 1.54 -18.27 -0.51
N SER A 217 1.14 -17.16 -1.12
CA SER A 217 -0.04 -17.09 -1.99
C SER A 217 0.12 -15.95 -2.99
N LEU A 218 -0.49 -16.14 -4.16
CA LEU A 218 -0.67 -15.13 -5.20
C LEU A 218 -2.11 -14.66 -5.18
N TRP A 219 -2.36 -13.42 -5.58
CA TRP A 219 -3.71 -12.88 -5.65
C TRP A 219 -3.87 -11.90 -6.80
N LEU A 220 -5.11 -11.78 -7.27
CA LEU A 220 -5.54 -10.77 -8.23
C LEU A 220 -6.77 -10.06 -7.66
N ALA A 221 -6.75 -8.73 -7.63
CA ALA A 221 -7.93 -7.91 -7.42
C ALA A 221 -8.25 -7.15 -8.69
N ALA A 222 -9.51 -7.13 -9.09
CA ALA A 222 -9.98 -6.41 -10.27
C ALA A 222 -11.10 -5.44 -9.88
N CYS A 223 -11.11 -4.27 -10.51
CA CYS A 223 -12.08 -3.21 -10.29
C CYS A 223 -12.48 -2.61 -11.63
N CYS A 224 -13.76 -2.67 -11.96
CA CYS A 224 -14.35 -1.98 -13.11
C CYS A 224 -15.00 -0.68 -12.62
N ASP A 225 -14.32 0.46 -12.78
CA ASP A 225 -14.75 1.77 -12.27
C ASP A 225 -15.65 2.50 -13.29
N ALA A 226 -16.74 1.85 -13.69
CA ALA A 226 -17.72 2.33 -14.66
C ALA A 226 -19.12 2.40 -14.01
N PRO A 227 -20.13 2.99 -14.68
CA PRO A 227 -21.52 2.88 -14.21
C PRO A 227 -21.94 1.40 -14.06
N ALA A 228 -22.53 1.05 -12.91
CA ALA A 228 -22.72 -0.34 -12.48
C ALA A 228 -21.38 -1.12 -12.43
N GLY A 229 -20.39 -0.51 -11.79
CA GLY A 229 -19.07 -1.06 -11.57
C GLY A 229 -19.11 -2.28 -10.66
N TRP A 230 -17.99 -2.99 -10.56
CA TRP A 230 -17.90 -4.19 -9.74
C TRP A 230 -16.44 -4.43 -9.34
N SER A 231 -16.26 -5.27 -8.34
CA SER A 231 -14.93 -5.71 -7.93
C SER A 231 -14.90 -7.21 -7.63
N LEU A 232 -13.72 -7.81 -7.84
CA LEU A 232 -13.46 -9.24 -7.67
C LEU A 232 -12.08 -9.44 -7.04
N GLY A 233 -11.97 -10.40 -6.12
CA GLY A 233 -10.70 -10.95 -5.65
C GLY A 233 -10.52 -12.39 -6.10
N LEU A 234 -9.29 -12.78 -6.41
CA LEU A 234 -8.87 -14.15 -6.66
C LEU A 234 -7.62 -14.46 -5.85
N VAL A 235 -7.52 -15.67 -5.32
CA VAL A 235 -6.34 -16.15 -4.58
C VAL A 235 -5.92 -17.51 -5.12
N LYS A 236 -4.63 -17.69 -5.34
CA LYS A 236 -3.99 -18.95 -5.71
C LYS A 236 -2.95 -19.29 -4.65
N LYS A 237 -3.12 -20.43 -3.98
CA LYS A 237 -2.13 -20.91 -3.02
C LYS A 237 -1.02 -21.66 -3.73
N ILE A 238 0.18 -21.63 -3.16
CA ILE A 238 1.36 -22.26 -3.77
C ILE A 238 1.35 -23.79 -3.62
N ASP A 239 0.72 -24.30 -2.56
CA ASP A 239 0.62 -25.74 -2.26
C ASP A 239 -0.42 -26.49 -3.12
N ASP A 240 -1.28 -25.75 -3.83
CA ASP A 240 -2.27 -26.31 -4.74
C ASP A 240 -2.27 -25.55 -6.07
N GLU A 241 -1.58 -26.12 -7.06
CA GLU A 241 -1.44 -25.57 -8.41
C GLU A 241 -2.80 -25.41 -9.13
N ASN A 242 -3.83 -26.15 -8.75
CA ASN A 242 -5.18 -26.02 -9.33
C ASN A 242 -6.09 -25.12 -8.49
N SER A 243 -5.64 -24.69 -7.31
CA SER A 243 -6.38 -23.72 -6.52
C SER A 243 -6.38 -22.38 -7.25
N LEU A 244 -7.56 -21.96 -7.66
CA LEU A 244 -7.86 -20.56 -7.85
C LEU A 244 -9.17 -20.40 -7.10
N ALA A 245 -9.17 -19.63 -6.02
CA ALA A 245 -10.35 -19.36 -5.23
C ALA A 245 -10.81 -17.94 -5.55
N ASP A 246 -12.10 -17.78 -5.76
CA ASP A 246 -12.75 -16.48 -5.87
C ASP A 246 -13.15 -15.98 -4.48
N LEU A 247 -12.98 -14.67 -4.29
CA LEU A 247 -13.26 -13.96 -3.05
C LEU A 247 -13.89 -12.60 -3.39
N THR A 248 -14.59 -12.03 -2.42
CA THR A 248 -14.83 -10.59 -2.42
C THR A 248 -13.52 -9.84 -2.15
N VAL A 249 -13.41 -8.59 -2.61
CA VAL A 249 -12.23 -7.76 -2.30
C VAL A 249 -12.04 -7.61 -0.79
N GLY A 250 -13.12 -7.44 -0.02
CA GLY A 250 -13.03 -7.37 1.44
C GLY A 250 -12.59 -8.68 2.12
N GLU A 251 -12.83 -9.84 1.52
CA GLU A 251 -12.27 -11.12 2.01
C GLU A 251 -10.79 -11.26 1.65
N LEU A 252 -10.39 -10.82 0.45
CA LEU A 252 -9.00 -10.75 0.05
C LEU A 252 -8.20 -9.82 0.96
N GLU A 253 -8.71 -8.60 1.23
CA GLU A 253 -8.09 -7.61 2.14
C GLU A 253 -7.82 -8.19 3.54
N LYS A 254 -8.75 -9.00 4.07
CA LYS A 254 -8.57 -9.69 5.36
C LYS A 254 -7.44 -10.73 5.36
N GLN A 255 -7.05 -11.24 4.19
CA GLN A 255 -5.95 -12.19 4.06
C GLN A 255 -4.59 -11.51 3.85
N LEU A 256 -4.54 -10.25 3.41
CA LEU A 256 -3.29 -9.53 3.12
C LEU A 256 -2.61 -9.03 4.39
N LEU A 257 -3.02 -7.87 4.90
CA LEU A 257 -2.52 -7.26 6.13
C LEU A 257 -3.64 -6.46 6.80
N PRO A 258 -3.64 -6.34 8.14
CA PRO A 258 -4.61 -5.50 8.83
C PRO A 258 -4.56 -4.05 8.33
N GLY A 259 -5.73 -3.50 7.97
CA GLY A 259 -5.85 -2.12 7.51
C GLY A 259 -5.52 -1.90 6.03
N VAL A 260 -5.35 -2.97 5.24
CA VAL A 260 -5.24 -2.86 3.78
C VAL A 260 -6.59 -2.58 3.16
N HIS A 261 -6.61 -1.60 2.25
CA HIS A 261 -7.75 -1.27 1.40
C HIS A 261 -7.28 -1.15 -0.04
N LEU A 262 -7.76 -2.02 -0.93
CA LEU A 262 -7.28 -2.13 -2.31
C LEU A 262 -7.93 -1.11 -3.26
N PHE A 263 -9.23 -0.84 -3.12
CA PHE A 263 -10.00 0.05 -4.00
C PHE A 263 -10.80 1.09 -3.22
N LYS A 264 -10.11 2.00 -2.53
CA LYS A 264 -10.76 2.99 -1.67
C LYS A 264 -11.61 3.99 -2.48
N GLY A 265 -12.91 4.04 -2.19
CA GLY A 265 -13.82 5.04 -2.74
C GLY A 265 -14.28 4.80 -4.18
N SER A 266 -13.97 3.65 -4.78
CA SER A 266 -14.35 3.25 -6.14
C SER A 266 -14.88 1.82 -6.17
N CYS A 267 -15.53 1.41 -7.27
CA CYS A 267 -15.98 0.03 -7.51
C CYS A 267 -17.05 -0.56 -6.57
N GLY A 268 -18.01 0.30 -6.17
CA GLY A 268 -19.39 0.07 -5.69
C GLY A 268 -19.82 -1.29 -5.12
N GLU A 269 -20.55 -1.25 -4.00
CA GLU A 269 -21.24 -2.39 -3.37
C GLU A 269 -22.76 -2.37 -3.63
N ASP A 270 -23.23 -1.89 -4.79
CA ASP A 270 -24.67 -1.80 -5.07
C ASP A 270 -25.27 -3.15 -5.55
N GLU A 271 -26.60 -3.28 -5.54
CA GLU A 271 -27.29 -4.52 -5.93
C GLU A 271 -26.98 -4.93 -7.39
N GLN A 272 -26.79 -3.97 -8.29
CA GLN A 272 -26.46 -4.25 -9.69
C GLN A 272 -25.00 -4.73 -9.84
N SER A 273 -24.09 -4.24 -8.99
CA SER A 273 -22.73 -4.76 -8.83
C SER A 273 -22.74 -6.22 -8.35
N GLN A 274 -23.69 -6.61 -7.49
CA GLN A 274 -23.79 -7.98 -6.97
C GLN A 274 -24.18 -8.98 -8.06
N GLU A 275 -25.21 -8.68 -8.87
CA GLU A 275 -25.63 -9.56 -9.97
C GLU A 275 -24.51 -9.76 -11.01
N LYS A 276 -23.84 -8.67 -11.42
CA LYS A 276 -22.69 -8.76 -12.33
C LYS A 276 -21.55 -9.57 -11.74
N ARG A 277 -21.26 -9.40 -10.46
CA ARG A 277 -20.24 -10.17 -9.75
C ARG A 277 -20.59 -11.65 -9.76
N GLU A 278 -21.83 -12.04 -9.46
CA GLU A 278 -22.27 -13.44 -9.52
C GLU A 278 -22.09 -14.04 -10.93
N ALA A 279 -22.43 -13.30 -11.98
CA ALA A 279 -22.19 -13.73 -13.36
C ALA A 279 -20.70 -13.92 -13.66
N ILE A 280 -19.84 -13.02 -13.19
CA ILE A 280 -18.38 -13.13 -13.30
C ILE A 280 -17.88 -14.36 -12.55
N LEU A 281 -18.34 -14.59 -11.32
CA LEU A 281 -17.95 -15.75 -10.51
C LEU A 281 -18.34 -17.07 -11.19
N GLN A 282 -19.55 -17.13 -11.77
CA GLN A 282 -19.98 -18.27 -12.56
C GLN A 282 -19.07 -18.49 -13.78
N ALA A 283 -18.74 -17.44 -14.53
CA ALA A 283 -17.84 -17.55 -15.68
C ALA A 283 -16.42 -17.99 -15.28
N VAL A 284 -15.87 -17.46 -14.19
CA VAL A 284 -14.58 -17.91 -13.64
C VAL A 284 -14.64 -19.40 -13.25
N SER A 285 -15.75 -19.85 -12.64
CA SER A 285 -15.92 -21.26 -12.28
C SER A 285 -15.95 -22.19 -13.50
N GLN A 286 -16.53 -21.75 -14.63
CA GLN A 286 -16.55 -22.53 -15.87
C GLN A 286 -15.16 -22.63 -16.52
N ILE A 287 -14.35 -21.57 -16.46
CA ILE A 287 -12.96 -21.61 -16.93
C ILE A 287 -12.13 -22.61 -16.12
N ARG A 288 -12.40 -22.73 -14.81
CA ARG A 288 -11.75 -23.72 -13.93
C ARG A 288 -12.20 -25.16 -14.23
N SER A 289 -13.48 -25.39 -14.55
CA SER A 289 -14.01 -26.73 -14.86
C SER A 289 -13.61 -27.25 -16.25
N GLY A 290 -13.10 -26.39 -17.13
CA GLY A 290 -12.63 -26.78 -18.46
C GLY A 290 -13.73 -26.93 -19.51
N GLU A 291 -14.95 -26.43 -19.24
CA GLU A 291 -16.02 -26.38 -20.23
C GLU A 291 -15.74 -25.27 -21.26
N GLN A 292 -15.48 -25.66 -22.51
CA GLN A 292 -15.23 -24.71 -23.59
C GLN A 292 -16.51 -23.97 -23.99
N VAL A 293 -16.45 -22.63 -23.97
CA VAL A 293 -17.30 -21.75 -24.76
C VAL A 293 -16.90 -21.93 -26.24
N GLY A 294 -17.83 -22.44 -27.04
CA GLY A 294 -17.55 -22.91 -28.39
C GLY A 294 -17.17 -21.83 -29.40
N LYS A 295 -16.28 -22.20 -30.33
CA LYS A 295 -16.32 -21.69 -31.71
C LYS A 295 -15.63 -22.62 -32.73
N SER A 296 -16.44 -22.99 -33.71
CA SER A 296 -16.18 -23.25 -35.14
C SER A 296 -15.13 -24.28 -35.59
N ASN A 297 -15.64 -25.31 -36.26
CA ASN A 297 -14.93 -26.30 -37.06
C ASN A 297 -14.17 -25.69 -38.25
N ASN A 298 -12.98 -26.19 -38.52
CA ASN A 298 -12.60 -26.79 -39.82
C ASN A 298 -11.34 -27.66 -39.67
N PRO A 299 -11.15 -28.73 -40.47
CA PRO A 299 -10.18 -29.78 -40.19
C PRO A 299 -8.86 -29.61 -40.94
N GLU A 300 -7.76 -29.96 -40.26
CA GLU A 300 -6.41 -30.11 -40.84
C GLU A 300 -6.17 -31.51 -41.42
N THR A 301 -5.25 -31.51 -42.39
CA THR A 301 -4.88 -32.55 -43.35
C THR A 301 -3.93 -33.60 -42.75
N LYS A 302 -4.03 -34.83 -43.26
CA LYS A 302 -3.17 -35.99 -42.92
C LYS A 302 -1.81 -35.92 -43.62
N ASP A 303 -0.76 -36.36 -42.93
CA ASP A 303 0.49 -36.85 -43.53
C ASP A 303 0.85 -38.27 -43.03
N GLN A 304 1.37 -39.07 -43.96
CA GLN A 304 1.87 -40.44 -43.78
C GLN A 304 3.38 -40.46 -43.44
N PRO A 305 3.93 -41.58 -42.94
CA PRO A 305 5.35 -41.87 -43.08
C PRO A 305 5.67 -43.14 -43.90
N VAL A 306 6.86 -43.09 -44.48
CA VAL A 306 7.51 -43.94 -45.47
C VAL A 306 8.30 -45.11 -44.84
N GLU A 307 8.33 -46.27 -45.53
CA GLU A 307 9.10 -47.49 -45.24
C GLU A 307 10.61 -47.39 -45.53
N LYS A 308 11.44 -48.22 -44.85
CA LYS A 308 12.72 -48.71 -45.43
C LYS A 308 13.25 -50.04 -44.85
N HIS A 309 13.20 -51.06 -45.72
CA HIS A 309 14.17 -52.14 -46.08
C HIS A 309 14.86 -53.14 -45.10
N ASN A 310 14.59 -54.42 -45.42
CA ASN A 310 15.47 -55.55 -45.83
C ASN A 310 16.25 -56.48 -44.85
N ASN A 311 15.75 -57.73 -44.80
CA ASN A 311 16.37 -59.04 -45.13
C ASN A 311 17.85 -59.38 -44.78
N GLN A 312 17.99 -60.23 -43.75
CA GLN A 312 18.49 -61.63 -43.72
C GLN A 312 19.38 -62.22 -44.86
N GLU A 313 20.48 -62.91 -44.46
CA GLU A 313 20.95 -64.22 -44.99
C GLU A 313 21.92 -64.89 -43.96
N THR A 314 21.64 -66.10 -43.41
CA THR A 314 22.19 -67.47 -43.70
C THR A 314 23.70 -67.64 -43.39
N ASN A 315 24.30 -68.73 -42.85
CA ASN A 315 24.01 -70.15 -42.66
C ASN A 315 25.03 -70.73 -41.63
N GLY A 316 24.81 -71.90 -41.01
CA GLY A 316 25.93 -72.65 -40.39
C GLY A 316 25.66 -73.67 -39.27
N TRP A 317 24.83 -74.69 -39.54
CA TRP A 317 24.67 -75.98 -38.83
C TRP A 317 26.03 -76.71 -38.68
N VAL A 318 26.45 -77.34 -37.57
CA VAL A 318 26.19 -78.75 -37.15
C VAL A 318 27.06 -79.10 -35.91
N ARG A 319 26.45 -79.54 -34.78
CA ARG A 319 26.80 -80.75 -33.97
C ARG A 319 25.92 -80.79 -32.70
N ARG A 320 24.66 -81.21 -32.82
CA ARG A 320 24.15 -82.56 -32.49
C ARG A 320 24.42 -83.09 -31.07
N VAL A 321 23.38 -82.90 -30.25
CA VAL A 321 22.65 -83.93 -29.46
C VAL A 321 23.28 -84.43 -28.16
N ALA A 322 23.14 -83.62 -27.11
CA ALA A 322 23.01 -84.10 -25.73
C ALA A 322 22.01 -83.26 -24.88
N GLY A 323 21.07 -82.54 -25.51
CA GLY A 323 20.17 -81.61 -24.81
C GLY A 323 18.86 -81.32 -25.51
N ILE A 324 18.14 -82.36 -25.97
CA ILE A 324 16.92 -82.20 -26.79
C ILE A 324 15.61 -82.44 -26.00
N ILE A 325 15.64 -82.63 -24.68
CA ILE A 325 14.39 -82.66 -23.88
C ILE A 325 14.35 -81.59 -22.77
N ALA A 326 15.49 -81.04 -22.34
CA ALA A 326 15.50 -80.08 -21.22
C ALA A 326 15.37 -78.60 -21.64
N THR A 327 15.75 -78.20 -22.86
CA THR A 327 15.84 -76.77 -23.24
C THR A 327 14.51 -76.04 -23.46
N PRO A 328 13.46 -76.61 -24.11
CA PRO A 328 12.18 -75.93 -24.21
C PRO A 328 11.44 -75.91 -22.87
N PHE A 329 11.57 -76.97 -22.07
CA PHE A 329 10.97 -77.04 -20.73
C PHE A 329 11.62 -76.09 -19.75
N VAL A 330 12.96 -75.96 -19.75
CA VAL A 330 13.65 -74.99 -18.87
C VAL A 330 13.27 -73.55 -19.24
N LYS A 331 13.20 -73.20 -20.53
CA LYS A 331 12.75 -71.85 -20.94
C LYS A 331 11.26 -71.61 -20.65
N LEU A 332 10.41 -72.64 -20.77
CA LEU A 332 9.00 -72.53 -20.40
C LEU A 332 8.86 -72.33 -18.88
N VAL A 333 9.62 -73.06 -18.08
CA VAL A 333 9.65 -72.91 -16.61
C VAL A 333 10.23 -71.55 -16.21
N GLU A 334 11.26 -71.06 -16.87
CA GLU A 334 11.82 -69.72 -16.65
C GLU A 334 10.79 -68.62 -16.99
N LEU A 335 10.05 -68.76 -18.09
CA LEU A 335 8.96 -67.86 -18.45
C LEU A 335 7.82 -67.90 -17.42
N LEU A 336 7.45 -69.10 -16.94
CA LEU A 336 6.42 -69.26 -15.90
C LEU A 336 6.86 -68.66 -14.56
N ILE A 337 8.14 -68.82 -14.18
CA ILE A 337 8.71 -68.18 -12.99
C ILE A 337 8.73 -66.66 -13.15
N TYR A 338 9.10 -66.14 -14.32
CA TYR A 338 9.10 -64.71 -14.59
C TYR A 338 7.68 -64.11 -14.50
N ILE A 339 6.69 -64.77 -15.13
CA ILE A 339 5.28 -64.38 -15.05
C ILE A 339 4.79 -64.42 -13.60
N PHE A 340 5.16 -65.46 -12.85
CA PHE A 340 4.79 -65.60 -11.44
C PHE A 340 5.41 -64.48 -10.58
N VAL A 341 6.68 -64.15 -10.79
CA VAL A 341 7.36 -63.05 -10.08
C VAL A 341 6.71 -61.70 -10.39
N GLU A 342 6.36 -61.44 -11.65
CA GLU A 342 5.66 -60.20 -12.02
C GLU A 342 4.23 -60.14 -11.46
N LEU A 343 3.52 -61.26 -11.42
CA LEU A 343 2.22 -61.35 -10.73
C LEU A 343 2.35 -61.06 -9.24
N VAL A 344 3.36 -61.61 -8.57
CA VAL A 344 3.61 -61.36 -7.14
C VAL A 344 3.94 -59.88 -6.92
N LYS A 345 4.80 -59.27 -7.73
CA LYS A 345 5.08 -57.82 -7.67
C LYS A 345 3.83 -56.99 -7.87
N PHE A 346 3.00 -57.34 -8.85
CA PHE A 346 1.74 -56.66 -9.11
C PHE A 346 0.79 -56.76 -7.92
N VAL A 347 0.69 -57.93 -7.29
CA VAL A 347 -0.12 -58.14 -6.08
C VAL A 347 0.40 -57.29 -4.92
N PHE A 348 1.71 -57.24 -4.68
CA PHE A 348 2.29 -56.38 -3.65
C PHE A 348 2.09 -54.89 -3.94
N TYR A 349 2.23 -54.47 -5.20
CA TYR A 349 1.99 -53.09 -5.62
C TYR A 349 0.52 -52.70 -5.44
N PHE A 350 -0.40 -53.59 -5.80
CA PHE A 350 -1.83 -53.40 -5.59
C PHE A 350 -2.18 -53.34 -4.10
N LEU A 351 -1.61 -54.24 -3.28
CA LEU A 351 -1.82 -54.24 -1.83
C LEU A 351 -1.32 -52.94 -1.20
N TRP A 352 -0.13 -52.48 -1.61
CA TRP A 352 0.44 -51.20 -1.20
C TRP A 352 -0.45 -50.02 -1.59
N LEU A 353 -1.00 -50.03 -2.81
CA LEU A 353 -1.92 -48.99 -3.29
C LEU A 353 -3.20 -48.94 -2.45
N VAL A 354 -3.77 -50.10 -2.12
CA VAL A 354 -4.96 -50.20 -1.26
C VAL A 354 -4.65 -49.67 0.14
N VAL A 355 -3.53 -50.08 0.75
CA VAL A 355 -3.11 -49.60 2.07
C VAL A 355 -2.91 -48.09 2.05
N LYS A 356 -2.20 -47.55 1.06
CA LYS A 356 -1.99 -46.09 0.92
C LYS A 356 -3.31 -45.34 0.81
N ARG A 357 -4.28 -45.87 0.05
CA ARG A 357 -5.58 -45.24 -0.13
C ARG A 357 -6.42 -45.27 1.15
N VAL A 358 -6.46 -46.41 1.84
CA VAL A 358 -7.19 -46.55 3.11
C VAL A 358 -6.59 -45.67 4.20
N VAL A 359 -5.27 -45.66 4.34
CA VAL A 359 -4.58 -44.82 5.33
C VAL A 359 -4.79 -43.33 5.03
N GLY A 360 -4.71 -42.92 3.75
CA GLY A 360 -5.01 -41.54 3.34
C GLY A 360 -6.44 -41.13 3.72
N THR A 361 -7.45 -41.93 3.35
CA THR A 361 -8.85 -41.62 3.66
C THR A 361 -9.13 -41.55 5.17
N ILE A 362 -8.49 -42.40 5.98
CA ILE A 362 -8.62 -42.35 7.44
C ILE A 362 -7.97 -41.08 8.01
N LEU A 363 -6.76 -40.74 7.55
CA LEU A 363 -6.05 -39.53 8.01
C LEU A 363 -6.81 -38.26 7.62
N ASP A 364 -7.33 -38.18 6.39
CA ASP A 364 -8.12 -37.05 5.91
C ASP A 364 -9.42 -36.88 6.73
N GLY A 365 -10.08 -38.00 7.07
CA GLY A 365 -11.26 -38.01 7.93
C GLY A 365 -10.96 -37.53 9.36
N VAL A 366 -9.85 -37.99 9.95
CA VAL A 366 -9.42 -37.55 11.29
C VAL A 366 -9.02 -36.07 11.29
N TYR A 367 -8.33 -35.60 10.24
CA TYR A 367 -7.93 -34.21 10.08
C TYR A 367 -9.15 -33.28 9.93
N SER A 368 -10.15 -33.71 9.15
CA SER A 368 -11.44 -33.03 9.01
C SER A 368 -12.17 -32.87 10.36
N LEU A 369 -12.26 -33.96 11.14
CA LEU A 369 -12.88 -33.94 12.47
C LEU A 369 -12.11 -33.03 13.44
N TRP A 370 -10.77 -33.05 13.39
CA TRP A 370 -9.93 -32.19 14.20
C TRP A 370 -10.14 -30.70 13.89
N ASN A 371 -10.16 -30.34 12.61
CA ASN A 371 -10.40 -28.96 12.19
C ASN A 371 -11.81 -28.47 12.55
N GLY A 372 -12.81 -29.33 12.44
CA GLY A 372 -14.16 -29.05 12.93
C GLY A 372 -14.14 -28.72 14.43
N MET A 373 -13.50 -29.57 15.25
CA MET A 373 -13.41 -29.37 16.70
C MET A 373 -12.67 -28.07 17.06
N VAL A 374 -11.57 -27.75 16.37
CA VAL A 374 -10.83 -26.49 16.58
C VAL A 374 -11.68 -25.28 16.19
N SER A 375 -12.46 -25.37 15.12
CA SER A 375 -13.39 -24.30 14.72
C SER A 375 -14.47 -24.04 15.77
N TYR A 376 -15.06 -25.11 16.33
CA TYR A 376 -16.02 -24.98 17.43
C TYR A 376 -15.39 -24.36 18.68
N LEU A 377 -14.20 -24.81 19.08
CA LEU A 377 -13.48 -24.24 20.22
C LEU A 377 -13.13 -22.76 20.01
N LYS A 378 -12.72 -22.38 18.79
CA LYS A 378 -12.45 -20.98 18.42
C LYS A 378 -13.72 -20.13 18.51
N ALA A 379 -14.85 -20.62 18.04
CA ALA A 379 -16.13 -19.91 18.13
C ALA A 379 -16.55 -19.68 19.58
N ILE A 380 -16.45 -20.71 20.43
CA ILE A 380 -16.76 -20.60 21.88
C ILE A 380 -15.80 -19.61 22.55
N SER A 381 -14.50 -19.70 22.26
CA SER A 381 -13.49 -18.79 22.82
C SER A 381 -13.74 -17.34 22.41
N MET A 382 -14.15 -17.10 21.16
CA MET A 382 -14.45 -15.75 20.67
C MET A 382 -15.64 -15.15 21.42
N VAL A 383 -16.70 -15.93 21.66
CA VAL A 383 -17.88 -15.49 22.42
C VAL A 383 -17.52 -15.23 23.89
N LEU A 384 -16.73 -16.11 24.52
CA LEU A 384 -16.31 -15.96 25.92
C LEU A 384 -15.44 -14.73 26.17
N ILE A 385 -14.67 -14.29 25.17
CA ILE A 385 -13.84 -13.07 25.26
C ILE A 385 -14.67 -11.81 24.94
N ARG A 386 -15.59 -11.91 23.98
CA ARG A 386 -16.36 -10.76 23.50
C ARG A 386 -17.36 -10.24 24.54
N ILE A 387 -18.04 -11.13 25.26
CA ILE A 387 -19.01 -10.76 26.29
C ILE A 387 -18.38 -9.87 27.39
N PRO A 388 -17.29 -10.28 28.08
CA PRO A 388 -16.68 -9.43 29.11
C PRO A 388 -16.04 -8.17 28.54
N TYR A 389 -15.54 -8.20 27.30
CA TYR A 389 -15.03 -7.01 26.63
C TYR A 389 -16.12 -5.95 26.40
N ASP A 390 -17.28 -6.37 25.88
CA ASP A 390 -18.40 -5.47 25.63
C ASP A 390 -18.99 -4.92 26.95
N VAL A 391 -19.09 -5.76 27.98
CA VAL A 391 -19.48 -5.32 29.33
C VAL A 391 -18.48 -4.31 29.90
N GLY A 392 -17.18 -4.58 29.77
CA GLY A 392 -16.12 -3.67 30.20
C GLY A 392 -16.18 -2.32 29.49
N ARG A 393 -16.43 -2.32 28.17
CA ARG A 393 -16.62 -1.10 27.38
C ARG A 393 -17.79 -0.27 27.89
N VAL A 394 -18.93 -0.89 28.19
CA VAL A 394 -20.11 -0.19 28.73
C VAL A 394 -19.79 0.41 30.11
N ILE A 395 -19.12 -0.34 30.98
CA ILE A 395 -18.71 0.14 32.30
C ILE A 395 -17.80 1.37 32.18
N ILE A 396 -16.80 1.34 31.31
CA ILE A 396 -15.89 2.48 31.06
C ILE A 396 -16.69 3.71 30.59
N ASN A 397 -17.61 3.53 29.64
CA ASN A 397 -18.43 4.64 29.14
C ASN A 397 -19.32 5.24 30.24
N ILE A 398 -19.88 4.42 31.12
CA ILE A 398 -20.66 4.89 32.28
C ILE A 398 -19.77 5.70 33.23
N PHE A 399 -18.56 5.22 33.54
CA PHE A 399 -17.62 5.94 34.40
C PHE A 399 -17.18 7.28 33.79
N LEU A 400 -16.89 7.32 32.49
CA LEU A 400 -16.54 8.56 31.79
C LEU A 400 -17.71 9.56 31.81
N GLY A 401 -18.94 9.08 31.58
CA GLY A 401 -20.14 9.91 31.68
C GLY A 401 -20.34 10.48 33.08
N PHE A 402 -20.12 9.67 34.13
CA PHE A 402 -20.19 10.14 35.52
C PHE A 402 -19.12 11.19 35.83
N LEU A 403 -17.88 10.99 35.38
CA LEU A 403 -16.80 11.96 35.55
C LEU A 403 -17.13 13.30 34.88
N GLN A 404 -17.74 13.27 33.70
CA GLN A 404 -18.17 14.47 32.99
C GLN A 404 -19.25 15.22 33.78
N ILE A 405 -20.25 14.52 34.32
CA ILE A 405 -21.29 15.12 35.18
C ILE A 405 -20.66 15.77 36.41
N VAL A 406 -19.71 15.09 37.08
CA VAL A 406 -19.00 15.65 38.24
C VAL A 406 -18.23 16.91 37.86
N GLN A 407 -17.53 16.90 36.72
CA GLN A 407 -16.78 18.06 36.22
C GLN A 407 -17.70 19.25 35.94
N ASP A 408 -18.85 19.02 35.32
CA ASP A 408 -19.82 20.07 35.01
C ASP A 408 -20.42 20.67 36.29
N VAL A 409 -20.78 19.84 37.27
CA VAL A 409 -21.28 20.28 38.58
C VAL A 409 -20.21 21.09 39.32
N MET A 410 -18.96 20.64 39.33
CA MET A 410 -17.86 21.37 39.97
C MET A 410 -17.58 22.72 39.30
N SER A 411 -17.64 22.76 37.97
CA SER A 411 -17.51 24.01 37.19
C SER A 411 -18.64 25.00 37.51
N LEU A 412 -19.87 24.50 37.62
CA LEU A 412 -21.02 25.32 37.99
C LEU A 412 -20.90 25.87 39.41
N ILE A 413 -20.53 25.02 40.39
CA ILE A 413 -20.30 25.43 41.78
C ILE A 413 -19.21 26.50 41.85
N TYR A 414 -18.09 26.30 41.13
CA TYR A 414 -17.02 27.28 41.06
C TYR A 414 -17.49 28.63 40.51
N ARG A 415 -18.28 28.63 39.42
CA ARG A 415 -18.84 29.87 38.84
C ARG A 415 -19.80 30.58 39.79
N ILE A 416 -20.63 29.84 40.53
CA ILE A 416 -21.55 30.41 41.50
C ILE A 416 -20.79 31.03 42.67
N LEU A 417 -19.73 30.38 43.15
CA LEU A 417 -18.92 30.85 44.28
C LEU A 417 -17.97 31.99 43.89
N SER A 418 -17.50 32.07 42.64
CA SER A 418 -16.55 33.12 42.21
C SER A 418 -17.15 34.53 42.26
N ILE A 419 -18.47 34.65 42.04
CA ILE A 419 -19.17 35.94 42.04
C ILE A 419 -19.17 36.60 43.44
N PRO A 420 -19.68 35.95 44.51
CA PRO A 420 -19.64 36.53 45.86
C PRO A 420 -18.22 36.66 46.38
N MET A 421 -17.31 35.72 46.06
CA MET A 421 -15.91 35.80 46.49
C MET A 421 -15.20 37.02 45.89
N GLY A 422 -15.41 37.30 44.60
CA GLY A 422 -14.88 38.50 43.94
C GLY A 422 -15.43 39.78 44.55
N PHE A 423 -16.73 39.83 44.83
CA PHE A 423 -17.35 40.97 45.53
C PHE A 423 -16.76 41.19 46.92
N VAL A 424 -16.61 40.13 47.72
CA VAL A 424 -15.98 40.22 49.06
C VAL A 424 -14.54 40.70 48.96
N LEU A 425 -13.78 40.24 47.95
CA LEU A 425 -12.40 40.69 47.73
C LEU A 425 -12.34 42.18 47.38
N HIS A 426 -13.24 42.66 46.52
CA HIS A 426 -13.34 44.09 46.19
C HIS A 426 -13.79 44.93 47.39
N LEU A 427 -14.72 44.44 48.20
CA LEU A 427 -15.19 45.12 49.41
C LEU A 427 -14.06 45.22 50.45
N ALA A 428 -13.24 44.17 50.58
CA ALA A 428 -12.08 44.14 51.46
C ALA A 428 -10.93 45.04 50.96
N ALA A 429 -10.78 45.20 49.64
CA ALA A 429 -9.76 46.07 49.03
C ALA A 429 -10.16 47.56 49.02
N PHE A 430 -11.45 47.88 49.09
CA PHE A 430 -11.94 49.26 49.03
C PHE A 430 -11.32 50.20 50.08
N PRO A 431 -11.26 49.85 51.39
CA PRO A 431 -10.62 50.70 52.40
C PRO A 431 -9.15 50.96 52.10
N TYR A 432 -8.44 49.96 51.59
CA TYR A 432 -7.03 50.08 51.23
C TYR A 432 -6.83 51.09 50.10
N HIS A 433 -7.62 51.00 49.03
CA HIS A 433 -7.55 51.96 47.92
C HIS A 433 -7.94 53.37 48.34
N THR A 434 -8.95 53.53 49.20
CA THR A 434 -9.34 54.85 49.72
C THR A 434 -8.24 55.47 50.59
N VAL A 435 -7.64 54.69 51.50
CA VAL A 435 -6.56 55.19 52.38
C VAL A 435 -5.31 55.58 51.58
N CYS A 436 -4.96 54.83 50.53
CA CYS A 436 -3.83 55.17 49.66
C CYS A 436 -4.07 56.41 48.78
N ALA A 437 -5.31 56.78 48.49
CA ALA A 437 -5.64 57.94 47.65
C ALA A 437 -5.72 59.27 48.42
N ILE A 438 -5.89 59.24 49.75
CA ILE A 438 -6.00 60.44 50.59
C ILE A 438 -4.73 61.33 50.52
N PRO A 439 -3.50 60.78 50.60
CA PRO A 439 -2.29 61.61 50.53
C PRO A 439 -2.08 62.32 49.20
N SER A 440 -2.46 61.70 48.07
CA SER A 440 -2.31 62.32 46.75
C SER A 440 -3.30 63.48 46.56
N VAL A 441 -4.55 63.31 46.98
CA VAL A 441 -5.56 64.38 46.91
C VAL A 441 -5.20 65.55 47.82
N LEU A 442 -4.72 65.28 49.04
CA LEU A 442 -4.23 66.33 49.96
C LEU A 442 -3.05 67.11 49.36
N LYS A 443 -2.12 66.41 48.69
CA LYS A 443 -0.98 67.03 48.02
C LYS A 443 -1.43 67.97 46.91
N ASP A 444 -2.37 67.55 46.06
CA ASP A 444 -2.86 68.34 44.94
C ASP A 444 -3.67 69.57 45.39
N VAL A 445 -4.45 69.43 46.46
CA VAL A 445 -5.16 70.56 47.07
C VAL A 445 -4.18 71.56 47.68
N ALA A 446 -3.14 71.08 48.38
CA ALA A 446 -2.12 71.94 48.97
C ALA A 446 -1.31 72.71 47.92
N THR A 447 -0.91 72.07 46.81
CA THR A 447 -0.24 72.75 45.70
C THR A 447 -1.17 73.74 44.99
N GLY A 448 -2.46 73.41 44.81
CA GLY A 448 -3.43 74.33 44.23
C GLY A 448 -3.65 75.58 45.08
N ILE A 449 -3.89 75.43 46.38
CA ILE A 449 -4.09 76.55 47.31
C ILE A 449 -2.80 77.38 47.43
N GLY A 450 -1.65 76.73 47.58
CA GLY A 450 -0.35 77.41 47.67
C GLY A 450 0.00 78.21 46.41
N GLY A 451 -0.26 77.65 45.22
CA GLY A 451 -0.06 78.35 43.95
C GLY A 451 -0.97 79.57 43.81
N THR A 452 -2.23 79.46 44.25
CA THR A 452 -3.18 80.59 44.21
C THR A 452 -2.75 81.71 45.17
N PHE A 453 -2.25 81.36 46.36
CA PHE A 453 -1.75 82.34 47.34
C PHE A 453 -0.50 83.08 46.84
N LEU A 454 0.43 82.37 46.20
CA LEU A 454 1.61 82.97 45.58
C LEU A 454 1.25 83.98 44.48
N LEU A 455 0.28 83.65 43.63
CA LEU A 455 -0.21 84.58 42.59
C LEU A 455 -0.78 85.87 43.18
N VAL A 456 -1.48 85.80 44.32
CA VAL A 456 -2.01 86.98 45.00
C VAL A 456 -0.88 87.85 45.57
N ILE A 457 0.17 87.23 46.14
CA ILE A 457 1.36 87.96 46.62
C ILE A 457 2.08 88.64 45.45
N ASP A 458 2.31 87.93 44.35
CA ASP A 458 2.99 88.51 43.19
C ASP A 458 2.19 89.65 42.57
N ALA A 459 0.87 89.51 42.46
CA ALA A 459 -0.01 90.56 41.97
C ALA A 459 0.01 91.80 42.88
N THR A 460 -0.04 91.61 44.20
CA THR A 460 0.03 92.72 45.16
C THR A 460 1.40 93.39 45.17
N ALA A 461 2.50 92.62 45.08
CA ALA A 461 3.86 93.14 44.96
C ALA A 461 4.05 93.95 43.67
N ALA A 462 3.53 93.47 42.54
CA ALA A 462 3.58 94.18 41.26
C ALA A 462 2.81 95.52 41.31
N VAL A 463 1.64 95.51 41.94
CA VAL A 463 0.84 96.73 42.16
C VAL A 463 1.59 97.72 43.07
N LEU A 464 2.18 97.23 44.17
CA LEU A 464 2.96 98.07 45.09
C LEU A 464 4.20 98.67 44.41
N HIS A 465 4.89 97.89 43.58
CA HIS A 465 6.02 98.37 42.76
C HIS A 465 5.57 99.43 41.75
N GLY A 466 4.40 99.25 41.13
CA GLY A 466 3.77 100.25 40.26
C GLY A 466 3.48 101.56 40.99
N PHE A 467 2.91 101.49 42.20
CA PHE A 467 2.69 102.67 43.04
C PHE A 467 4.00 103.34 43.49
N TYR A 468 5.01 102.56 43.87
CA TYR A 468 6.32 103.08 44.24
C TYR A 468 7.00 103.80 43.07
N TYR A 469 6.95 103.21 41.86
CA TYR A 469 7.47 103.83 40.65
C TYR A 469 6.76 105.16 40.34
N LEU A 470 5.43 105.20 40.45
CA LEU A 470 4.63 106.41 40.25
C LEU A 470 4.98 107.48 41.30
N ALA A 471 5.10 107.10 42.57
CA ALA A 471 5.49 108.01 43.64
C ALA A 471 6.90 108.58 43.43
N CYS A 472 7.89 107.75 43.07
CA CYS A 472 9.23 108.22 42.70
C CYS A 472 9.22 109.16 41.49
N HIS A 473 8.39 108.88 40.49
CA HIS A 473 8.25 109.74 39.31
C HIS A 473 7.62 111.10 39.66
N ILE A 474 6.64 111.12 40.56
CA ILE A 474 6.03 112.37 41.06
C ILE A 474 7.03 113.15 41.91
N ILE A 475 7.76 112.50 42.82
CA ILE A 475 8.80 113.14 43.64
C ILE A 475 9.89 113.75 42.74
N LYS A 476 10.37 113.04 41.71
CA LYS A 476 11.31 113.59 40.73
C LYS A 476 10.80 114.84 39.99
N ARG A 477 9.48 115.02 39.88
CA ARG A 477 8.86 116.15 39.20
C ARG A 477 8.73 117.40 40.10
N PHE A 478 8.81 117.23 41.42
CA PHE A 478 8.60 118.30 42.40
C PHE A 478 9.81 118.62 43.29
N VAL A 479 10.95 117.93 43.12
CA VAL A 479 12.22 118.38 43.69
C VAL A 479 12.84 119.45 42.78
N PRO A 480 12.93 120.71 43.22
CA PRO A 480 13.54 121.77 42.42
C PRO A 480 15.06 121.54 42.28
N LYS A 481 15.54 121.46 41.03
CA LYS A 481 16.96 121.70 40.72
C LYS A 481 17.17 123.21 40.81
N ASN A 482 17.94 123.66 41.78
CA ASN A 482 18.37 125.06 41.88
C ASN A 482 19.88 125.12 42.17
N PHE A 483 20.58 125.83 41.26
CA PHE A 483 21.96 126.36 41.28
C PHE A 483 23.14 125.37 41.18
N SER A 484 24.25 125.61 40.46
CA SER A 484 24.70 126.65 39.50
C SER A 484 25.98 126.16 38.78
N ASP A 485 26.33 126.85 37.69
CA ASP A 485 27.59 126.94 36.92
C ASP A 485 28.90 126.37 37.52
N ASP A 486 29.58 125.48 36.78
CA ASP A 486 30.86 125.66 36.05
C ASP A 486 31.28 124.34 35.35
#